data_AF-A0A955KYA3-F1
#
_entry.id   AF-A0A955KYA3-F1
#
_cell.length_a   1.000
_cell.length_b   1.000
_cell.length_c   1.000
_cell.angle_alpha   90.00
_cell.angle_beta   90.00
_cell.angle_gamma   90.00
#
_symmetry.space_group_name_H-M   'P 1'
#
loop_
_entity.id
_entity.type
_entity.pdbx_description
1 polymer ?
#
loop_
_entity_poly.entity_id
_entity_poly.type
_entity_poly.pdbx_seq_one_letter_code
_entity_poly.pdbx_strand_id
1 'polypeptide(L)'
;MASKQIKNPKLKDILISTHQNLDYGIPISESLKNYSKYFDPIIISLIEVGEKTGTLPRVLTDLEETLRSQIEITSKIRGAMVYPAILIFLSFSLVIFMLVFILPKITGAFAKAKVQLPALTQFMIDVSDFMRNHYIILISFFVALVVGFHFFRQTYYGQIWLHRISLKIPVFGWMEKQMNTILFISSLSLLLNSGILMLEALVITAKVVPNIHFKRDIIRMKNEVEA
;
A
#
# COMPACT_ATOMS: atom_id res chain seq x y z
N MET A 1 20.38 -22.48 12.17
CA MET A 1 21.44 -21.79 11.38
C MET A 1 20.93 -20.58 10.59
N ALA A 2 19.72 -20.60 10.00
CA ALA A 2 19.14 -19.44 9.28
C ALA A 2 18.87 -18.19 10.15
N SER A 3 18.41 -18.37 11.40
CA SER A 3 18.12 -17.25 12.32
C SER A 3 19.34 -16.39 12.68
N LYS A 4 20.57 -16.91 12.51
CA LYS A 4 21.81 -16.16 12.75
C LYS A 4 22.15 -15.19 11.61
N GLN A 5 21.56 -15.37 10.42
CA GLN A 5 21.82 -14.54 9.23
C GLN A 5 20.79 -13.39 9.08
N ILE A 6 19.77 -13.36 9.94
CA ILE A 6 18.65 -12.42 9.83
C ILE A 6 18.97 -11.13 10.58
N LYS A 7 18.93 -10.01 9.86
CA LYS A 7 19.13 -8.66 10.43
C LYS A 7 17.91 -8.14 11.18
N ASN A 8 16.70 -8.57 10.81
CA ASN A 8 15.47 -8.10 11.44
C ASN A 8 15.22 -8.88 12.76
N PRO A 9 15.22 -8.20 13.93
CA PRO A 9 15.07 -8.87 15.22
C PRO A 9 13.73 -9.61 15.34
N LYS A 10 12.65 -9.02 14.81
CA LYS A 10 11.32 -9.62 14.91
C LYS A 10 11.20 -10.90 14.08
N LEU A 11 11.77 -10.92 12.88
CA LEU A 11 11.80 -12.13 12.05
C LEU A 11 12.68 -13.22 12.68
N LYS A 12 13.78 -12.83 13.32
CA LYS A 12 14.64 -13.75 14.06
C LYS A 12 13.87 -14.40 15.22
N ASP A 13 13.12 -13.62 16.00
CA ASP A 13 12.31 -14.14 17.11
C ASP A 13 11.23 -15.11 16.62
N ILE A 14 10.54 -14.76 15.53
CA ILE A 14 9.54 -15.63 14.88
C ILE A 14 10.16 -16.98 14.50
N LEU A 15 11.33 -16.98 13.85
CA LEU A 15 11.97 -18.24 13.45
C LEU A 15 12.49 -19.05 14.62
N ILE A 16 12.99 -18.41 15.67
CA ILE A 16 13.41 -19.11 16.90
C ILE A 16 12.19 -19.78 17.54
N SER A 17 11.08 -19.05 17.70
CA SER A 17 9.85 -19.61 18.26
C SER A 17 9.30 -20.75 17.40
N THR A 18 9.37 -20.62 16.07
CA THR A 18 8.90 -21.66 15.15
C THR A 18 9.77 -22.91 15.19
N HIS A 19 11.09 -22.75 15.32
CA HIS A 19 11.98 -23.89 15.54
C HIS A 19 11.69 -24.60 16.86
N GLN A 20 11.50 -23.84 17.95
CA GLN A 20 11.15 -24.42 19.25
C GLN A 20 9.82 -25.17 19.17
N ASN A 21 8.81 -24.59 18.52
CA ASN A 21 7.52 -25.25 18.30
C ASN A 21 7.66 -26.56 17.51
N LEU A 22 8.54 -26.58 16.50
CA LEU A 22 8.85 -27.80 15.76
C LEU A 22 9.49 -28.87 16.66
N ASP A 23 10.41 -28.48 17.56
CA ASP A 23 11.02 -29.40 18.54
C ASP A 23 9.96 -30.03 19.49
N TYR A 24 8.86 -29.32 19.75
CA TYR A 24 7.70 -29.81 20.50
C TYR A 24 6.67 -30.57 19.65
N GLY A 25 6.91 -30.78 18.35
CA GLY A 25 6.01 -31.48 17.44
C GLY A 25 4.84 -30.64 16.92
N ILE A 26 4.87 -29.32 17.12
CA ILE A 26 3.87 -28.40 16.56
C ILE A 26 4.22 -28.12 15.09
N PRO A 27 3.27 -28.27 14.15
CA PRO A 27 3.49 -27.96 12.73
C PRO A 27 3.93 -26.51 12.50
N ILE A 28 4.75 -26.29 11.47
CA ILE A 28 5.21 -24.96 11.02
C ILE A 28 4.00 -24.10 10.68
N SER A 29 3.01 -24.64 9.96
CA SER A 29 1.79 -23.91 9.60
C SER A 29 1.05 -23.40 10.84
N GLU A 30 0.97 -24.20 11.90
CA GLU A 30 0.32 -23.84 13.16
C GLU A 30 1.12 -22.79 13.94
N SER A 31 2.43 -22.94 14.00
CA SER A 31 3.31 -21.93 14.60
C SER A 31 3.20 -20.57 13.91
N LEU A 32 3.14 -20.55 12.57
CA LEU A 32 3.04 -19.32 11.79
C LEU A 32 1.66 -18.64 11.88
N LYS A 33 0.59 -19.37 12.21
CA LYS A 33 -0.76 -18.78 12.45
C LYS A 33 -0.74 -17.73 13.56
N ASN A 34 0.10 -17.93 14.59
CA ASN A 34 0.29 -16.96 15.68
C ASN A 34 0.88 -15.62 15.20
N TYR A 35 1.45 -15.60 14.00
CA TYR A 35 2.07 -14.45 13.37
C TYR A 35 1.33 -14.01 12.09
N SER A 36 0.02 -14.20 12.02
CA SER A 36 -0.85 -13.82 10.88
C SER A 36 -0.77 -12.36 10.42
N LYS A 37 -0.23 -11.46 11.27
CA LYS A 37 0.11 -10.07 10.87
C LYS A 37 1.27 -10.01 9.85
N TYR A 38 2.13 -11.02 9.83
CA TYR A 38 3.36 -11.08 9.03
C TYR A 38 3.29 -12.12 7.92
N PHE A 39 2.43 -13.14 8.05
CA PHE A 39 2.26 -14.20 7.08
C PHE A 39 0.84 -14.21 6.57
N ASP A 40 0.71 -14.00 5.26
CA ASP A 40 -0.60 -14.03 4.61
C ASP A 40 -1.24 -15.42 4.73
N PRO A 41 -2.58 -15.51 4.81
CA PRO A 41 -3.31 -16.77 4.86
C PRO A 41 -2.93 -17.78 3.77
N ILE A 42 -2.53 -17.29 2.59
CA ILE A 42 -2.02 -18.14 1.49
C ILE A 42 -0.75 -18.88 1.90
N ILE A 43 0.24 -18.17 2.47
CA ILE A 43 1.52 -18.75 2.87
C ILE A 43 1.28 -19.86 3.90
N ILE A 44 0.44 -19.57 4.90
CA ILE A 44 0.09 -20.52 5.96
C ILE A 44 -0.60 -21.76 5.37
N SER A 45 -1.58 -21.56 4.48
CA SER A 45 -2.35 -22.67 3.88
C SER A 45 -1.48 -23.55 2.99
N LEU A 46 -0.57 -22.94 2.22
CA LEU A 46 0.38 -23.67 1.38
C LEU A 46 1.36 -24.49 2.21
N ILE A 47 1.92 -23.90 3.27
CA ILE A 47 2.79 -24.64 4.19
C ILE A 47 2.03 -25.81 4.82
N GLU A 48 0.79 -25.59 5.26
CA GLU A 48 -0.06 -26.66 5.83
C GLU A 48 -0.26 -27.83 4.86
N VAL A 49 -0.50 -27.53 3.59
CA VAL A 49 -0.64 -28.55 2.53
C VAL A 49 0.69 -29.24 2.25
N GLY A 50 1.79 -28.48 2.18
CA GLY A 50 3.14 -29.01 1.99
C GLY A 50 3.58 -29.93 3.14
N GLU A 51 3.20 -29.60 4.37
CA GLU A 51 3.43 -30.44 5.55
C GLU A 51 2.63 -31.74 5.50
N LYS A 52 1.32 -31.65 5.21
CA LYS A 52 0.43 -32.84 5.14
C LYS A 52 0.78 -33.79 3.99
N THR A 53 1.24 -33.25 2.86
CA THR A 53 1.53 -34.03 1.64
C THR A 53 3.01 -34.39 1.50
N GLY A 54 3.88 -33.94 2.41
CA GLY A 54 5.33 -34.13 2.31
C GLY A 54 6.00 -33.35 1.16
N THR A 55 5.30 -32.37 0.58
CA THR A 55 5.79 -31.57 -0.57
C THR A 55 6.33 -30.20 -0.14
N LEU A 56 6.58 -29.98 1.15
CA LEU A 56 7.06 -28.71 1.71
C LEU A 56 8.23 -28.08 0.95
N PRO A 57 9.28 -28.82 0.50
CA PRO A 57 10.36 -28.22 -0.28
C PRO A 57 9.88 -27.55 -1.57
N ARG A 58 8.96 -28.19 -2.30
CA ARG A 58 8.37 -27.64 -3.53
C ARG A 58 7.53 -26.40 -3.22
N VAL A 59 6.69 -26.47 -2.19
CA VAL A 59 5.85 -25.35 -1.76
C VAL A 59 6.70 -24.13 -1.40
N LEU A 60 7.81 -24.32 -0.70
CA LEU A 60 8.71 -23.22 -0.35
C LEU A 60 9.37 -22.58 -1.58
N THR A 61 9.73 -23.39 -2.59
CA THR A 61 10.23 -22.88 -3.88
C THR A 61 9.16 -22.08 -4.62
N ASP A 62 7.94 -22.58 -4.70
CA ASP A 62 6.84 -21.89 -5.39
C ASP A 62 6.48 -20.56 -4.69
N LEU A 63 6.55 -20.55 -3.35
CA LEU A 63 6.41 -19.34 -2.53
C LEU A 63 7.53 -18.33 -2.79
N GLU A 64 8.78 -18.79 -2.90
CA GLU A 64 9.93 -17.93 -3.19
C GLU A 64 9.75 -17.20 -4.52
N GLU A 65 9.42 -17.93 -5.59
CA GLU A 65 9.23 -17.37 -6.94
C GLU A 65 8.09 -16.35 -6.95
N THR A 66 6.96 -16.69 -6.32
CA THR A 66 5.79 -15.82 -6.23
C THR A 66 6.10 -14.53 -5.45
N LEU A 67 6.74 -14.63 -4.29
CA LEU A 67 7.10 -13.45 -3.48
C LEU A 67 8.15 -12.58 -4.16
N ARG A 68 9.12 -13.19 -4.85
CA ARG A 68 10.12 -12.47 -5.65
C ARG A 68 9.46 -11.64 -6.74
N SER A 69 8.54 -12.23 -7.50
CA SER A 69 7.79 -11.52 -8.54
C SER A 69 6.99 -10.35 -7.97
N GLN A 70 6.31 -10.54 -6.83
CA GLN A 70 5.57 -9.46 -6.16
C GLN A 70 6.49 -8.31 -5.70
N ILE A 71 7.66 -8.62 -5.14
CA ILE A 71 8.66 -7.62 -4.74
C ILE A 71 9.18 -6.85 -5.95
N GLU A 72 9.44 -7.52 -7.07
CA GLU A 72 9.86 -6.87 -8.31
C GLU A 72 8.79 -5.92 -8.86
N ILE A 73 7.52 -6.34 -8.88
CA ILE A 73 6.43 -5.49 -9.35
C ILE A 73 6.27 -4.26 -8.44
N THR A 74 6.23 -4.47 -7.13
CA THR A 74 6.05 -3.37 -6.17
C THR A 74 7.23 -2.41 -6.15
N SER A 75 8.47 -2.90 -6.31
CA SER A 75 9.66 -2.07 -6.42
C SER A 75 9.67 -1.23 -7.70
N LYS A 76 9.28 -1.80 -8.85
CA LYS A 76 9.13 -1.06 -10.12
C LYS A 76 8.09 0.06 -10.00
N ILE A 77 6.93 -0.23 -9.40
CA ILE A 77 5.88 0.77 -9.15
C ILE A 77 6.44 1.89 -8.24
N ARG A 78 7.10 1.51 -7.15
CA ARG A 78 7.69 2.49 -6.22
C ARG A 78 8.75 3.36 -6.89
N GLY A 79 9.60 2.77 -7.73
CA GLY A 79 10.61 3.48 -8.51
C GLY A 79 9.99 4.47 -9.49
N ALA A 80 8.95 4.05 -10.23
CA ALA A 80 8.25 4.91 -11.18
C ALA A 80 7.58 6.14 -10.52
N MET A 81 7.16 6.01 -9.25
CA MET A 81 6.55 7.09 -8.47
C MET A 81 7.54 8.14 -7.95
N VAL A 82 8.85 7.85 -7.94
CA VAL A 82 9.86 8.79 -7.43
C VAL A 82 9.94 10.05 -8.27
N TYR A 83 9.96 9.91 -9.60
CA TYR A 83 10.09 11.06 -10.51
C TYR A 83 8.90 12.04 -10.41
N PRO A 84 7.63 11.59 -10.51
CA PRO A 84 6.48 12.46 -10.27
C PRO A 84 6.49 13.14 -8.90
N ALA A 85 6.87 12.42 -7.84
CA ALA A 85 6.92 12.97 -6.49
C ALA A 85 7.94 14.12 -6.37
N ILE A 86 9.14 13.95 -6.93
CA ILE A 86 10.19 14.99 -6.92
C ILE A 86 9.73 16.22 -7.72
N LEU A 87 9.16 16.02 -8.91
CA LEU A 87 8.70 17.13 -9.74
C LEU A 87 7.60 17.94 -9.06
N ILE A 88 6.60 17.26 -8.47
CA ILE A 88 5.52 17.92 -7.75
C ILE A 88 6.09 18.69 -6.56
N PHE A 89 6.96 18.06 -5.77
CA PHE A 89 7.60 18.72 -4.63
C PHE A 89 8.38 19.98 -5.05
N LEU A 90 9.24 19.89 -6.07
CA LEU A 90 10.01 21.03 -6.57
C LEU A 90 9.10 22.13 -7.12
N SER A 91 8.09 21.77 -7.92
CA SER A 91 7.16 22.72 -8.52
C SER A 91 6.39 23.49 -7.46
N PHE A 92 5.81 22.80 -6.47
CA PHE A 92 5.10 23.44 -5.36
C PHE A 92 6.03 24.30 -4.51
N SER A 93 7.24 23.79 -4.20
CA SER A 93 8.23 24.53 -3.42
C SER A 93 8.64 25.84 -4.11
N LEU A 94 8.86 25.79 -5.42
CA LEU A 94 9.18 26.98 -6.22
C LEU A 94 8.05 27.99 -6.26
N VAL A 95 6.81 27.55 -6.47
CA VAL A 95 5.62 28.44 -6.48
C VAL A 95 5.44 29.10 -5.12
N ILE A 96 5.53 28.34 -4.02
CA ILE A 96 5.42 28.87 -2.67
C ILE A 96 6.55 29.87 -2.40
N PHE A 97 7.78 29.54 -2.79
CA PHE A 97 8.92 30.45 -2.65
C PHE A 97 8.70 31.76 -3.42
N MET A 98 8.20 31.69 -4.66
CA MET A 98 7.88 32.88 -5.44
C MET A 98 6.81 33.74 -4.76
N LEU A 99 5.71 33.12 -4.30
CA LEU A 99 4.61 33.85 -3.68
C LEU A 99 5.01 34.47 -2.34
N VAL A 100 5.79 33.78 -1.50
CA VAL A 100 6.11 34.26 -0.15
C VAL A 100 7.27 35.26 -0.14
N PHE A 101 8.28 35.09 -1.00
CA PHE A 101 9.50 35.91 -0.95
C PHE A 101 9.65 36.90 -2.10
N ILE A 102 9.23 36.54 -3.32
CA ILE A 102 9.48 37.36 -4.51
C ILE A 102 8.32 38.33 -4.75
N LEU A 103 7.07 37.83 -4.71
CA LEU A 103 5.89 38.63 -5.02
C LEU A 103 5.76 39.88 -4.12
N PRO A 104 5.97 39.82 -2.79
CA PRO A 104 5.87 41.01 -1.91
C PRO A 104 6.87 42.12 -2.26
N LYS A 105 8.07 41.75 -2.75
CA LYS A 105 9.09 42.73 -3.15
C LYS A 105 8.65 43.52 -4.38
N ILE A 106 7.99 42.83 -5.31
CA ILE A 106 7.46 43.42 -6.54
C ILE A 106 6.26 44.33 -6.20
N THR A 107 5.35 43.87 -5.34
CA THR A 107 4.13 44.60 -5.01
C THR A 107 4.42 45.85 -4.17
N GLY A 108 5.45 45.81 -3.32
CA GLY A 108 5.98 46.99 -2.63
C GLY A 108 6.49 48.09 -3.57
N ALA A 109 6.91 47.75 -4.80
CA ALA A 109 7.26 48.73 -5.83
C ALA A 109 6.01 49.30 -6.52
N PHE A 110 5.01 48.46 -6.82
CA PHE A 110 3.74 48.89 -7.44
C PHE A 110 2.87 49.77 -6.53
N ALA A 111 2.85 49.51 -5.22
CA ALA A 111 2.12 50.33 -4.26
C ALA A 111 2.57 51.80 -4.27
N LYS A 112 3.85 52.06 -4.59
CA LYS A 112 4.40 53.43 -4.72
C LYS A 112 3.98 54.12 -6.01
N ALA A 113 3.59 53.38 -7.03
CA ALA A 113 3.23 53.90 -8.36
C ALA A 113 1.77 54.37 -8.46
N LYS A 114 0.93 54.17 -7.42
CA LYS A 114 -0.51 54.53 -7.39
C LYS A 114 -1.33 54.02 -8.59
N VAL A 115 -0.89 52.94 -9.23
CA VAL A 115 -1.61 52.29 -10.33
C VAL A 115 -2.63 51.31 -9.75
N GLN A 116 -3.85 51.30 -10.29
CA GLN A 116 -4.87 50.32 -9.93
C GLN A 116 -4.45 48.93 -10.44
N LEU A 117 -4.37 47.96 -9.53
CA LEU A 117 -3.98 46.60 -9.87
C LEU A 117 -5.16 45.84 -10.48
N PRO A 118 -4.95 45.07 -11.57
CA PRO A 118 -5.95 44.14 -12.07
C PRO A 118 -6.38 43.11 -11.00
N ALA A 119 -7.61 42.60 -11.11
CA ALA A 119 -8.18 41.67 -10.13
C ALA A 119 -7.35 40.39 -9.92
N LEU A 120 -6.73 39.87 -11.00
CA LEU A 120 -5.88 38.67 -10.92
C LEU A 120 -4.60 38.91 -10.12
N THR A 121 -3.98 40.09 -10.29
CA THR A 121 -2.78 40.48 -9.53
C THR A 121 -3.13 40.74 -8.08
N GLN A 122 -4.27 41.36 -7.79
CA GLN A 122 -4.74 41.54 -6.41
C GLN A 122 -4.95 40.19 -5.71
N PHE A 123 -5.62 39.23 -6.37
CA PHE A 123 -5.80 37.89 -5.82
C PHE A 123 -4.47 37.19 -5.49
N MET A 124 -3.45 37.32 -6.34
CA MET A 124 -2.12 36.75 -6.07
C MET A 124 -1.46 37.38 -4.84
N ILE A 125 -1.66 38.70 -4.63
CA ILE A 125 -1.17 39.41 -3.44
C ILE A 125 -1.90 38.93 -2.20
N ASP A 126 -3.23 38.83 -2.26
CA ASP A 126 -4.03 38.36 -1.14
C ASP A 126 -3.63 36.93 -0.71
N VAL A 127 -3.37 36.05 -1.70
CA VAL A 127 -2.84 34.70 -1.45
C VAL A 127 -1.45 34.76 -0.79
N SER A 128 -0.55 35.61 -1.30
CA SER A 128 0.80 35.78 -0.74
C SER A 128 0.77 36.29 0.71
N ASP A 129 -0.04 37.32 0.99
CA ASP A 129 -0.19 37.88 2.34
C ASP A 129 -0.84 36.88 3.29
N PHE A 130 -1.83 36.11 2.82
CA PHE A 130 -2.39 35.00 3.58
C PHE A 130 -1.32 33.96 3.92
N MET A 131 -0.53 33.52 2.94
CA MET A 131 0.55 32.55 3.14
C MET A 131 1.62 33.04 4.11
N ARG A 132 1.97 34.33 4.06
CA ARG A 132 3.01 34.93 4.92
C ARG A 132 2.54 35.17 6.35
N ASN A 133 1.31 35.66 6.52
CA ASN A 133 0.77 36.01 7.83
C ASN A 133 0.22 34.80 8.59
N HIS A 134 -0.20 33.74 7.89
CA HIS A 134 -0.82 32.55 8.48
C HIS A 134 -0.01 31.26 8.23
N TYR A 135 1.31 31.35 8.03
CA TYR A 135 2.16 30.18 7.75
C TYR A 135 2.09 29.10 8.84
N ILE A 136 1.97 29.48 10.11
CA ILE A 136 1.82 28.54 11.24
C ILE A 136 0.50 27.77 11.12
N ILE A 137 -0.59 28.46 10.78
CA ILE A 137 -1.92 27.84 10.61
C ILE A 137 -1.91 26.92 9.37
N LEU A 138 -1.26 27.33 8.28
CA LEU A 138 -1.12 26.50 7.08
C LEU A 138 -0.31 25.22 7.35
N ILE A 139 0.81 25.32 8.06
CA ILE A 139 1.62 24.16 8.46
C ILE A 139 0.81 23.27 9.41
N SER A 140 0.14 23.85 10.41
CA SER A 140 -0.72 23.11 11.34
C SER A 140 -1.86 22.41 10.63
N PHE A 141 -2.50 23.07 9.66
CA PHE A 141 -3.57 22.48 8.85
C PHE A 141 -3.03 21.34 7.99
N PHE A 142 -1.88 21.52 7.34
CA PHE A 142 -1.25 20.47 6.54
C PHE A 142 -0.87 19.25 7.39
N VAL A 143 -0.26 19.47 8.56
CA VAL A 143 0.07 18.39 9.52
C VAL A 143 -1.21 17.71 10.01
N ALA A 144 -2.25 18.46 10.38
CA ALA A 144 -3.53 17.92 10.79
C ALA A 144 -4.20 17.12 9.67
N LEU A 145 -4.07 17.56 8.41
CA LEU A 145 -4.58 16.84 7.25
C LEU A 145 -3.80 15.54 7.03
N VAL A 146 -2.47 15.55 7.11
CA VAL A 146 -1.64 14.34 6.98
C VAL A 146 -1.94 13.33 8.08
N VAL A 147 -2.00 13.78 9.34
CA VAL A 147 -2.31 12.92 10.50
C VAL A 147 -3.76 12.44 10.44
N GLY A 148 -4.71 13.32 10.14
CA GLY A 148 -6.12 13.00 9.97
C GLY A 148 -6.35 12.01 8.83
N PHE A 149 -5.67 12.19 7.70
CA PHE A 149 -5.68 11.24 6.60
C PHE A 149 -5.05 9.90 7.00
N HIS A 150 -3.96 9.91 7.77
CA HIS A 150 -3.35 8.69 8.30
C HIS A 150 -4.32 7.90 9.18
N PHE A 151 -5.02 8.56 10.11
CA PHE A 151 -6.05 7.91 10.95
C PHE A 151 -7.28 7.49 10.13
N PHE A 152 -7.71 8.31 9.17
CA PHE A 152 -8.83 7.99 8.30
C PHE A 152 -8.56 6.72 7.47
N ARG A 153 -7.34 6.57 6.94
CA ARG A 153 -6.91 5.34 6.22
C ARG A 153 -6.96 4.08 7.07
N GLN A 154 -6.82 4.19 8.38
CA GLN A 154 -6.89 3.05 9.29
C GLN A 154 -8.34 2.68 9.63
N THR A 155 -9.31 3.56 9.36
CA THR A 155 -10.73 3.34 9.67
C THR A 155 -11.42 2.49 8.60
N TYR A 156 -12.35 1.62 8.99
CA TYR A 156 -13.13 0.75 8.09
C TYR A 156 -13.79 1.50 6.92
N TYR A 157 -14.49 2.61 7.20
CA TYR A 157 -15.11 3.45 6.19
C TYR A 157 -14.10 4.15 5.27
N GLY A 158 -12.94 4.54 5.83
CA GLY A 158 -11.88 5.17 5.05
C GLY A 158 -11.25 4.21 4.05
N GLN A 159 -11.02 2.94 4.45
CA GLN A 159 -10.53 1.92 3.52
C GLN A 159 -11.52 1.67 2.38
N ILE A 160 -12.82 1.57 2.66
CA ILE A 160 -13.85 1.38 1.63
C ILE A 160 -13.91 2.58 0.67
N TRP A 161 -13.89 3.80 1.21
CA TRP A 161 -13.97 5.02 0.41
C TRP A 161 -12.75 5.21 -0.48
N LEU A 162 -11.55 4.95 0.06
CA LEU A 162 -10.30 5.02 -0.68
C LEU A 162 -10.21 3.95 -1.76
N HIS A 163 -10.64 2.71 -1.48
CA HIS A 163 -10.68 1.66 -2.50
C HIS A 163 -11.67 1.98 -3.62
N ARG A 164 -12.79 2.65 -3.33
CA ARG A 164 -13.75 3.09 -4.36
C ARG A 164 -13.19 4.21 -5.23
N ILE A 165 -12.47 5.15 -4.64
CA ILE A 165 -11.90 6.30 -5.36
C ILE A 165 -10.66 5.90 -6.16
N SER A 166 -9.81 5.07 -5.59
CA SER A 166 -8.59 4.60 -6.24
C SER A 166 -8.90 3.91 -7.58
N LEU A 167 -9.99 3.15 -7.66
CA LEU A 167 -10.49 2.55 -8.92
C LEU A 167 -10.94 3.57 -9.98
N LYS A 168 -11.28 4.81 -9.61
CA LYS A 168 -11.77 5.86 -10.52
C LYS A 168 -10.70 6.84 -10.98
N ILE A 169 -9.53 6.84 -10.33
CA ILE A 169 -8.43 7.71 -10.73
C ILE A 169 -7.77 7.06 -11.96
N PRO A 170 -7.71 7.73 -13.13
CA PRO A 170 -7.39 7.07 -14.41
C PRO A 170 -6.05 6.30 -14.43
N VAL A 171 -5.03 6.78 -13.72
CA VAL A 171 -3.72 6.11 -13.61
C VAL A 171 -3.70 5.07 -12.48
N PHE A 172 -4.24 5.41 -11.31
CA PHE A 172 -4.20 4.53 -10.13
C PHE A 172 -5.19 3.37 -10.23
N GLY A 173 -6.35 3.55 -10.87
CA GLY A 173 -7.38 2.54 -10.99
C GLY A 173 -6.99 1.42 -11.95
N TRP A 174 -6.32 1.74 -13.06
CA TRP A 174 -5.75 0.73 -13.95
C TRP A 174 -4.66 -0.07 -13.22
N MET A 175 -3.75 0.60 -12.50
CA MET A 175 -2.68 -0.06 -11.74
C MET A 175 -3.23 -0.94 -10.61
N GLU A 176 -4.21 -0.45 -9.86
CA GLU A 176 -4.86 -1.21 -8.79
C GLU A 176 -5.58 -2.44 -9.34
N LYS A 177 -6.30 -2.31 -10.46
CA LYS A 177 -6.95 -3.44 -11.13
C LYS A 177 -5.91 -4.48 -11.54
N GLN A 178 -4.81 -4.08 -12.17
CA GLN A 178 -3.74 -5.00 -12.56
C GLN A 178 -3.13 -5.73 -11.36
N MET A 179 -2.82 -4.99 -10.30
CA MET A 179 -2.22 -5.58 -9.10
C MET A 179 -3.15 -6.60 -8.42
N ASN A 180 -4.45 -6.28 -8.28
CA ASN A 180 -5.41 -7.21 -7.68
C ASN A 180 -5.67 -8.43 -8.58
N THR A 181 -5.70 -8.25 -9.90
CA THR A 181 -5.82 -9.38 -10.85
C THR A 181 -4.61 -10.30 -10.81
N ILE A 182 -3.39 -9.74 -10.78
CA ILE A 182 -2.15 -10.53 -10.66
C ILE A 182 -2.17 -11.31 -9.35
N LEU A 183 -2.48 -10.65 -8.23
CA LEU A 183 -2.59 -11.32 -6.93
C LEU A 183 -3.64 -12.42 -6.97
N PHE A 184 -4.82 -12.17 -7.54
CA PHE A 184 -5.86 -13.19 -7.68
C PHE A 184 -5.38 -14.40 -8.49
N ILE A 185 -4.87 -14.18 -9.71
CA ILE A 185 -4.46 -15.26 -10.62
C ILE A 185 -3.28 -16.04 -10.05
N SER A 186 -2.23 -15.36 -9.58
CA SER A 186 -1.04 -16.02 -9.02
C SER A 186 -1.38 -16.79 -7.75
N SER A 187 -2.20 -16.23 -6.86
CA SER A 187 -2.65 -16.92 -5.65
C SER A 187 -3.48 -18.15 -5.97
N LEU A 188 -4.46 -18.02 -6.86
CA LEU A 188 -5.34 -19.12 -7.24
C LEU A 188 -4.53 -20.23 -7.93
N SER A 189 -3.66 -19.87 -8.87
CA SER A 189 -2.75 -20.81 -9.56
C SER A 189 -1.88 -21.57 -8.57
N LEU A 190 -1.25 -20.87 -7.62
CA LEU A 190 -0.37 -21.45 -6.62
C LEU A 190 -1.10 -22.45 -5.71
N LEU A 191 -2.31 -22.09 -5.24
CA LEU A 191 -3.13 -22.95 -4.40
C LEU A 191 -3.59 -24.20 -5.16
N LEU A 192 -4.09 -24.04 -6.40
CA LEU A 192 -4.55 -25.16 -7.23
C LEU A 192 -3.39 -26.11 -7.61
N ASN A 193 -2.23 -25.58 -7.99
CA ASN A 193 -1.04 -26.38 -8.31
C ASN A 193 -0.48 -27.15 -7.10
N SER A 194 -0.78 -26.65 -5.89
CA SER A 194 -0.45 -27.31 -4.63
C SER A 194 -1.49 -28.35 -4.20
N GLY A 195 -2.53 -28.59 -5.01
CA GLY A 195 -3.55 -29.60 -4.75
C GLY A 195 -4.70 -29.14 -3.86
N ILE A 196 -4.82 -27.83 -3.60
CA ILE A 196 -5.97 -27.28 -2.85
C ILE A 196 -7.20 -27.27 -3.74
N LEU A 197 -8.34 -27.69 -3.18
CA LEU A 197 -9.62 -27.72 -3.89
C LEU A 197 -10.06 -26.32 -4.32
N MET A 198 -10.68 -26.20 -5.50
CA MET A 198 -11.05 -24.90 -6.08
C MET A 198 -11.90 -24.01 -5.17
N LEU A 199 -12.89 -24.58 -4.48
CA LEU A 199 -13.75 -23.83 -3.56
C LEU A 199 -12.95 -23.23 -2.38
N GLU A 200 -12.02 -24.01 -1.82
CA GLU A 200 -11.16 -23.57 -0.73
C GLU A 200 -10.12 -22.55 -1.23
N ALA A 201 -9.56 -22.78 -2.42
CA ALA A 201 -8.61 -21.88 -3.05
C ALA A 201 -9.22 -20.49 -3.32
N LEU A 202 -10.48 -20.41 -3.74
CA LEU A 202 -11.21 -19.15 -3.90
C LEU A 202 -11.39 -18.42 -2.56
N VAL A 203 -11.76 -19.14 -1.49
CA VAL A 203 -11.93 -18.54 -0.15
C VAL A 203 -10.62 -18.01 0.40
N ILE A 204 -9.52 -18.76 0.25
CA ILE A 204 -8.19 -18.33 0.71
C ILE A 204 -7.72 -17.12 -0.11
N THR A 205 -7.88 -17.16 -1.43
CA THR A 205 -7.49 -16.04 -2.31
C THR A 205 -8.25 -14.75 -1.98
N ALA A 206 -9.55 -14.85 -1.71
CA ALA A 206 -10.37 -13.70 -1.30
C ALA A 206 -9.90 -13.03 0.00
N LYS A 207 -9.14 -13.73 0.86
CA LYS A 207 -8.58 -13.16 2.10
C LYS A 207 -7.31 -12.35 1.85
N VAL A 208 -6.61 -12.56 0.73
CA VAL A 208 -5.33 -11.91 0.44
C VAL A 208 -5.46 -10.73 -0.51
N VAL A 209 -6.48 -10.74 -1.38
CA VAL A 209 -6.71 -9.61 -2.29
C VAL A 209 -7.10 -8.35 -1.48
N PRO A 210 -6.34 -7.24 -1.58
CA PRO A 210 -6.56 -6.06 -0.74
C PRO A 210 -7.87 -5.33 -1.05
N ASN A 211 -8.27 -5.27 -2.33
CA ASN A 211 -9.44 -4.51 -2.73
C ASN A 211 -10.74 -5.25 -2.38
N ILE A 212 -11.63 -4.56 -1.65
CA ILE A 212 -12.89 -5.13 -1.16
C ILE A 212 -13.86 -5.55 -2.27
N HIS A 213 -13.80 -4.90 -3.44
CA HIS A 213 -14.63 -5.27 -4.58
C HIS A 213 -14.17 -6.60 -5.18
N PHE A 214 -12.87 -6.75 -5.45
CA PHE A 214 -12.30 -8.02 -5.88
C PHE A 214 -12.58 -9.15 -4.88
N LYS A 215 -12.43 -8.88 -3.58
CA LYS A 215 -12.79 -9.86 -2.54
C LYS A 215 -14.24 -10.32 -2.66
N ARG A 216 -15.18 -9.40 -2.85
CA ARG A 216 -16.61 -9.74 -3.03
C ARG A 216 -16.86 -10.53 -4.30
N ASP A 217 -16.21 -10.15 -5.40
CA ASP A 217 -16.35 -10.84 -6.69
C ASP A 217 -15.84 -12.28 -6.61
N ILE A 218 -14.71 -12.52 -5.94
CA ILE A 218 -14.16 -13.88 -5.73
C ILE A 218 -15.10 -14.74 -4.88
N ILE A 219 -15.68 -14.18 -3.81
CA ILE A 219 -16.65 -14.90 -2.98
C ILE A 219 -17.93 -15.20 -3.75
N ARG A 220 -18.37 -14.29 -4.62
CA ARG A 220 -19.50 -14.53 -5.52
C ARG A 220 -19.21 -15.69 -6.48
N MET A 221 -18.04 -15.71 -7.10
CA MET A 221 -17.61 -16.83 -7.96
C MET A 221 -17.66 -18.17 -7.21
N LYS A 222 -17.21 -18.20 -5.95
CA LYS A 222 -17.29 -19.40 -5.10
C LYS A 222 -18.72 -19.90 -4.92
N ASN A 223 -19.67 -19.00 -4.67
CA ASN A 223 -21.08 -19.37 -4.51
C ASN A 223 -21.72 -19.83 -5.82
N GLU A 224 -21.29 -19.30 -6.97
CA GLU A 224 -21.78 -19.71 -8.29
C GLU A 224 -21.24 -21.10 -8.70
N VAL A 225 -20.05 -21.49 -8.24
CA VAL A 225 -19.45 -22.82 -8.49
C VAL A 225 -19.99 -23.90 -7.54
N GLU A 226 -20.50 -23.50 -6.37
CA GLU A 226 -21.08 -24.40 -5.36
C GLU A 226 -22.55 -24.78 -5.66
N ALA A 227 -23.22 -23.99 -6.51
CA ALA A 227 -24.61 -24.18 -6.94
C ALA A 227 -24.73 -25.10 -8.16
#